data_AF-A0A507W8K2-F1
#
_entry.id   AF-A0A507W8K2-F1
#
_cell.length_a   1.000
_cell.length_b   1.000
_cell.length_c   1.000
_cell.angle_alpha   90.00
_cell.angle_beta   90.00
_cell.angle_gamma   90.00
#
_symmetry.space_group_name_H-M   'P 1'
#
loop_
_entity.id
_entity.type
_entity.pdbx_description
1 polymer ?
#
loop_
_entity_poly.entity_id
_entity_poly.type
_entity_poly.pdbx_seq_one_letter_code
_entity_poly.pdbx_strand_id
1 'polypeptide(L)'
;MTQLDNQDSKKKIPKIQVWQYIKPSPVSKKSAVSAAQVDFFVMLVERLERALMRYFQVRKCGQISADAFERIYGLDEYILFVEGSHACGFVCTDMASDFDFAFRNAKHEVVIPTLNFPQIRQYIHTLLRAEKWADGCESPILDALRSGALQAVSSRLKSDRTLYATS
;
A
#
# COMPACT_ATOMS: atom_id res chain seq x y z
N MET A 1 43.75 43.25 43.04
CA MET A 1 42.99 43.59 41.81
C MET A 1 43.68 42.88 40.66
N THR A 2 43.22 41.66 40.31
CA THR A 2 42.38 41.30 39.13
C THR A 2 43.28 40.99 37.91
N GLN A 3 43.18 39.90 37.14
CA GLN A 3 42.17 38.87 36.90
C GLN A 3 42.85 37.51 36.60
N LEU A 4 42.24 36.41 37.05
CA LEU A 4 42.49 35.06 36.56
C LEU A 4 41.71 34.88 35.25
N ASP A 5 42.42 34.70 34.15
CA ASP A 5 41.85 34.34 32.85
C ASP A 5 41.26 32.94 32.92
N ASN A 6 39.95 32.88 33.18
CA ASN A 6 39.17 31.65 33.10
C ASN A 6 38.81 31.42 31.63
N GLN A 7 39.71 30.74 30.90
CA GLN A 7 39.39 30.21 29.57
C GLN A 7 38.34 29.10 29.71
N ASP A 8 37.09 29.50 29.65
CA ASP A 8 35.93 28.64 29.56
C ASP A 8 35.96 27.91 28.21
N SER A 9 36.68 26.79 28.18
CA SER A 9 36.74 25.88 27.05
C SER A 9 35.36 25.29 26.83
N LYS A 10 34.54 25.97 26.03
CA LYS A 10 33.28 25.45 25.48
C LYS A 10 33.60 24.15 24.72
N LYS A 11 33.54 23.02 25.41
CA LYS A 11 33.57 21.69 24.80
C LYS A 11 32.44 21.64 23.80
N LYS A 12 32.78 21.70 22.50
CA LYS A 12 31.83 21.47 21.42
C LYS A 12 31.30 20.05 21.59
N ILE A 13 30.05 19.93 22.04
CA ILE A 13 29.33 18.67 22.02
C ILE A 13 29.31 18.23 20.55
N PRO A 14 29.87 17.06 20.20
CA PRO A 14 29.85 16.59 18.83
C PRO A 14 28.39 16.48 18.38
N LYS A 15 28.06 17.10 17.23
CA LYS A 15 26.76 16.91 16.58
C LYS A 15 26.66 15.43 16.23
N ILE A 16 25.89 14.69 17.01
CA ILE A 16 25.50 13.32 16.67
C ILE A 16 24.79 13.44 15.31
N GLN A 17 25.41 12.92 14.25
CA GLN A 17 24.70 12.71 12.99
C GLN A 17 23.68 11.62 13.29
N VAL A 18 22.44 12.04 13.59
CA VAL A 18 21.31 11.13 13.71
C VAL A 18 20.99 10.68 12.29
N TRP A 19 21.62 9.58 11.86
CA TRP A 19 21.59 9.14 10.47
C TRP A 19 20.23 8.63 9.99
N GLN A 20 19.20 8.53 10.84
CA GLN A 20 17.89 8.02 10.42
C GLN A 20 16.76 8.68 11.21
N TYR A 21 16.25 9.81 10.68
CA TYR A 21 14.96 10.33 11.11
C TYR A 21 13.86 9.46 10.50
N ILE A 22 13.21 8.62 11.31
CA ILE A 22 12.00 7.92 10.88
C ILE A 22 10.92 8.98 10.77
N LYS A 23 10.52 9.32 9.54
CA LYS A 23 9.44 10.29 9.32
C LYS A 23 8.12 9.66 9.80
N PRO A 24 7.45 10.24 10.81
CA PRO A 24 6.22 9.67 11.36
C PRO A 24 5.01 9.90 10.45
N SER A 25 5.12 10.84 9.49
CA SER A 25 4.03 11.15 8.57
C SER A 25 3.92 10.11 7.46
N PRO A 26 2.70 9.74 7.02
CA PRO A 26 2.53 8.82 5.91
C PRO A 26 3.16 9.38 4.63
N VAL A 27 3.48 8.49 3.70
CA VAL A 27 4.15 8.85 2.45
C VAL A 27 3.31 9.82 1.61
N SER A 28 3.98 10.70 0.87
CA SER A 28 3.33 11.52 -0.16
C SER A 28 3.28 10.72 -1.47
N LYS A 29 2.36 11.09 -2.37
CA LYS A 29 2.32 10.59 -3.76
C LYS A 29 3.62 10.87 -4.53
N LYS A 30 4.41 11.86 -4.09
CA LYS A 30 5.73 12.18 -4.67
C LYS A 30 6.86 11.31 -4.11
N SER A 31 6.62 10.59 -3.01
CA SER A 31 7.63 9.69 -2.42
C SER A 31 7.92 8.57 -3.41
N ALA A 32 9.21 8.32 -3.63
CA ALA A 32 9.67 7.18 -4.43
C ALA A 32 9.26 5.87 -3.76
N VAL A 33 8.90 4.89 -4.58
CA VAL A 33 8.63 3.51 -4.16
C VAL A 33 9.70 2.66 -4.84
N SER A 34 10.45 1.91 -4.04
CA SER A 34 11.50 1.03 -4.54
C SER A 34 10.91 -0.24 -5.17
N ALA A 35 11.66 -0.88 -6.08
CA ALA A 35 11.27 -2.17 -6.64
C ALA A 35 11.01 -3.24 -5.56
N ALA A 36 11.80 -3.24 -4.47
CA ALA A 36 11.59 -4.16 -3.35
C ALA A 36 10.25 -3.93 -2.63
N GLN A 37 9.80 -2.68 -2.50
CA GLN A 37 8.46 -2.38 -1.96
C GLN A 37 7.35 -2.84 -2.91
N VAL A 38 7.55 -2.72 -4.22
CA VAL A 38 6.61 -3.25 -5.22
C VAL A 38 6.54 -4.78 -5.15
N ASP A 39 7.68 -5.46 -5.10
CA ASP A 39 7.75 -6.92 -5.00
C ASP A 39 7.09 -7.41 -3.69
N PHE A 40 7.32 -6.70 -2.58
CA PHE A 40 6.67 -7.02 -1.31
C PHE A 40 5.15 -6.82 -1.37
N PHE A 41 4.69 -5.72 -1.99
CA PHE A 41 3.26 -5.49 -2.21
C PHE A 41 2.61 -6.62 -3.05
N VAL A 42 3.24 -7.02 -4.16
CA VAL A 42 2.81 -8.15 -5.00
C VAL A 42 2.69 -9.42 -4.17
N MET A 43 3.69 -9.72 -3.34
CA MET A 43 3.68 -10.88 -2.44
C MET A 43 2.51 -10.82 -1.45
N LEU A 44 2.18 -9.64 -0.90
CA LEU A 44 1.04 -9.46 0.01
C LEU A 44 -0.29 -9.76 -0.67
N VAL A 45 -0.51 -9.26 -1.89
CA VAL A 45 -1.72 -9.57 -2.69
C VAL A 45 -1.86 -11.07 -2.88
N GLU A 46 -0.81 -11.72 -3.38
CA GLU A 46 -0.83 -13.16 -3.64
C GLU A 46 -1.03 -13.99 -2.34
N ARG A 47 -0.47 -13.52 -1.22
CA ARG A 47 -0.62 -14.18 0.08
C ARG A 47 -2.06 -14.08 0.59
N LEU A 48 -2.67 -12.90 0.51
CA LEU A 48 -4.08 -12.68 0.87
C LEU A 48 -5.01 -13.54 0.01
N GLU A 49 -4.82 -13.52 -1.31
CA GLU A 49 -5.59 -14.35 -2.24
C GLU A 49 -5.55 -15.84 -1.85
N ARG A 50 -4.34 -16.38 -1.65
CA ARG A 50 -4.17 -17.78 -1.25
C ARG A 50 -4.79 -18.08 0.12
N ALA A 51 -4.70 -17.16 1.07
CA ALA A 51 -5.30 -17.34 2.38
C ALA A 51 -6.83 -17.39 2.32
N LEU A 52 -7.46 -16.48 1.56
CA LEU A 52 -8.91 -16.50 1.35
C LEU A 52 -9.36 -17.79 0.65
N MET A 53 -8.66 -18.20 -0.41
CA MET A 53 -8.97 -19.45 -1.10
C MET A 53 -8.91 -20.67 -0.16
N ARG A 54 -7.89 -20.75 0.71
CA ARG A 54 -7.79 -21.82 1.72
C ARG A 54 -8.91 -21.73 2.75
N TYR A 55 -9.15 -20.53 3.29
CA TYR A 55 -10.12 -20.30 4.35
C TYR A 55 -11.56 -20.62 3.91
N PHE A 56 -11.94 -20.22 2.70
CA PHE A 56 -13.26 -20.51 2.12
C PHE A 56 -13.32 -21.84 1.35
N GLN A 57 -12.21 -22.58 1.25
CA GLN A 57 -12.11 -23.87 0.53
C GLN A 57 -12.54 -23.78 -0.94
N VAL A 58 -12.16 -22.68 -1.61
CA VAL A 58 -12.49 -22.42 -3.02
C VAL A 58 -11.24 -22.46 -3.89
N ARG A 59 -11.43 -22.67 -5.20
CA ARG A 59 -10.33 -22.69 -6.18
C ARG A 59 -10.01 -21.31 -6.75
N LYS A 60 -10.96 -20.37 -6.68
CA LYS A 60 -10.82 -18.99 -7.15
C LYS A 60 -11.57 -18.06 -6.22
N CYS A 61 -11.03 -16.85 -5.98
CA CYS A 61 -11.69 -15.85 -5.14
C CYS A 61 -13.08 -15.45 -5.64
N GLY A 62 -13.34 -15.47 -6.96
CA GLY A 62 -14.68 -15.19 -7.50
C GLY A 62 -15.79 -16.14 -7.04
N GLN A 63 -15.45 -17.27 -6.40
CA GLN A 63 -16.41 -18.21 -5.80
C GLN A 63 -16.79 -17.84 -4.36
N ILE A 64 -16.10 -16.87 -3.74
CA ILE A 64 -16.42 -16.38 -2.39
C ILE A 64 -17.66 -15.48 -2.49
N SER A 65 -18.58 -15.60 -1.54
CA SER A 65 -19.75 -14.72 -1.46
C SER A 65 -19.33 -13.29 -1.10
N ALA A 66 -20.05 -12.29 -1.62
CA ALA A 66 -19.88 -10.88 -1.22
C ALA A 66 -20.13 -10.71 0.27
N ASP A 67 -21.19 -11.36 0.76
CA ASP A 67 -21.69 -11.26 2.14
C ASP A 67 -20.76 -11.95 3.16
N ALA A 68 -19.67 -12.56 2.70
CA ALA A 68 -18.68 -13.19 3.57
C ALA A 68 -17.63 -12.19 4.10
N PHE A 69 -17.79 -10.89 3.84
CA PHE A 69 -16.80 -9.86 4.14
C PHE A 69 -16.41 -9.81 5.64
N GLU A 70 -17.35 -9.94 6.58
CA GLU A 70 -17.03 -9.88 8.01
C GLU A 70 -16.01 -10.95 8.42
N ARG A 71 -16.04 -12.10 7.74
CA ARG A 71 -15.21 -13.25 8.07
C ARG A 71 -13.74 -13.05 7.69
N ILE A 72 -13.40 -12.03 6.89
CA ILE A 72 -12.02 -11.82 6.43
C ILE A 72 -11.24 -10.86 7.32
N TYR A 73 -11.91 -9.99 8.08
CA TYR A 73 -11.27 -8.96 8.90
C TYR A 73 -10.37 -9.51 10.01
N GLY A 74 -10.67 -10.73 10.48
CA GLY A 74 -9.86 -11.42 11.49
C GLY A 74 -8.68 -12.21 10.93
N LEU A 75 -8.45 -12.22 9.62
CA LEU A 75 -7.33 -12.96 9.02
C LEU A 75 -6.03 -12.16 9.13
N ASP A 76 -4.98 -12.80 9.63
CA ASP A 76 -3.64 -12.19 9.69
C ASP A 76 -3.18 -11.69 8.32
N GLU A 77 -3.47 -12.42 7.24
CA GLU A 77 -3.15 -11.99 5.89
C GLU A 77 -3.90 -10.74 5.44
N TYR A 78 -5.14 -10.54 5.91
CA TYR A 78 -5.89 -9.32 5.62
C TYR A 78 -5.24 -8.13 6.31
N ILE A 79 -4.94 -8.27 7.61
CA ILE A 79 -4.25 -7.23 8.39
C ILE A 79 -2.89 -6.91 7.77
N LEU A 80 -2.09 -7.94 7.43
CA LEU A 80 -0.79 -7.78 6.79
C LEU A 80 -0.89 -7.11 5.41
N PHE A 81 -1.93 -7.40 4.64
CA PHE A 81 -2.14 -6.74 3.35
C PHE A 81 -2.44 -5.25 3.54
N VAL A 82 -3.32 -4.89 4.48
CA VAL A 82 -3.68 -3.49 4.77
C VAL A 82 -2.45 -2.72 5.25
N GLU A 83 -1.81 -3.17 6.34
CA GLU A 83 -0.64 -2.50 6.92
C GLU A 83 0.56 -2.51 5.97
N GLY A 84 0.78 -3.62 5.29
CA GLY A 84 1.85 -3.76 4.31
C GLY A 84 1.66 -2.85 3.09
N SER A 85 0.43 -2.60 2.65
CA SER A 85 0.14 -1.63 1.59
C SER A 85 0.54 -0.20 1.98
N HIS A 86 0.32 0.17 3.25
CA HIS A 86 0.81 1.43 3.80
C HIS A 86 2.35 1.48 3.83
N ALA A 87 3.00 0.42 4.33
CA ALA A 87 4.46 0.35 4.42
C ALA A 87 5.17 0.32 3.05
N CYS A 88 4.55 -0.29 2.05
CA CYS A 88 5.02 -0.26 0.66
C CYS A 88 4.83 1.10 -0.02
N GLY A 89 4.13 2.03 0.65
CA GLY A 89 3.89 3.37 0.17
C GLY A 89 2.76 3.48 -0.83
N PHE A 90 1.90 2.48 -0.99
CA PHE A 90 0.75 2.56 -1.91
C PHE A 90 -0.38 3.44 -1.37
N VAL A 91 -0.42 3.70 -0.05
CA VAL A 91 -1.39 4.60 0.58
C VAL A 91 -0.72 5.93 0.94
N CYS A 92 -1.19 7.03 0.33
CA CYS A 92 -0.60 8.37 0.47
C CYS A 92 -1.51 9.35 1.23
N THR A 93 -0.95 10.44 1.75
CA THR A 93 -1.74 11.50 2.40
C THR A 93 -2.39 12.50 1.44
N ASP A 94 -1.86 12.65 0.23
CA ASP A 94 -2.13 13.77 -0.70
C ASP A 94 -2.56 13.31 -2.11
N MET A 95 -3.10 12.09 -2.20
CA MET A 95 -3.68 11.55 -3.42
C MET A 95 -5.06 12.15 -3.71
N ALA A 96 -5.36 12.34 -4.99
CA ALA A 96 -6.52 13.10 -5.44
C ALA A 96 -7.84 12.34 -5.18
N SER A 97 -8.94 13.08 -5.02
CA SER A 97 -10.30 12.54 -4.85
C SER A 97 -10.94 12.08 -6.15
N ASP A 98 -10.47 12.58 -7.31
CA ASP A 98 -11.13 12.42 -8.60
C ASP A 98 -10.77 11.10 -9.28
N PHE A 99 -10.91 10.01 -8.51
CA PHE A 99 -10.64 8.65 -8.97
C PHE A 99 -11.95 7.88 -9.03
N ASP A 100 -12.47 7.64 -10.23
CA ASP A 100 -13.64 6.79 -10.46
C ASP A 100 -13.28 5.31 -10.21
N PHE A 101 -13.26 4.95 -8.93
CA PHE A 101 -12.90 3.61 -8.47
C PHE A 101 -13.89 2.55 -8.97
N ALA A 102 -15.18 2.84 -8.90
CA ALA A 102 -16.23 1.91 -9.29
C ALA A 102 -16.10 1.50 -10.76
N PHE A 103 -15.91 2.47 -11.67
CA PHE A 103 -15.71 2.18 -13.09
C PHE A 103 -14.46 1.33 -13.34
N ARG A 104 -13.34 1.68 -12.68
CA ARG A 104 -12.05 1.01 -12.88
C ARG A 104 -12.03 -0.41 -12.34
N ASN A 105 -12.68 -0.65 -11.20
CA ASN A 105 -12.84 -1.99 -10.63
C ASN A 105 -13.76 -2.87 -11.49
N ALA A 106 -14.87 -2.30 -12.01
CA ALA A 106 -15.79 -3.01 -12.88
C ALA A 106 -15.18 -3.38 -14.24
N LYS A 107 -14.31 -2.54 -14.81
CA LYS A 107 -13.64 -2.75 -16.10
C LYS A 107 -12.15 -3.08 -15.97
N HIS A 108 -11.78 -3.73 -14.88
CA HIS A 108 -10.39 -3.93 -14.48
C HIS A 108 -9.53 -4.60 -15.56
N GLU A 109 -10.08 -5.58 -16.29
CA GLU A 109 -9.38 -6.29 -17.37
C GLU A 109 -8.89 -5.37 -18.49
N VAL A 110 -9.64 -4.30 -18.79
CA VAL A 110 -9.30 -3.34 -19.85
C VAL A 110 -8.50 -2.16 -19.27
N VAL A 111 -8.87 -1.72 -18.06
CA VAL A 111 -8.32 -0.48 -17.50
C VAL A 111 -6.95 -0.69 -16.86
N ILE A 112 -6.78 -1.71 -16.01
CA ILE A 112 -5.53 -1.91 -15.25
C ILE A 112 -4.30 -2.03 -16.15
N PRO A 113 -4.34 -2.77 -17.28
CA PRO A 113 -3.17 -2.86 -18.18
C PRO A 113 -2.71 -1.52 -18.73
N THR A 114 -3.60 -0.53 -18.83
CA THR A 114 -3.29 0.80 -19.37
C THR A 114 -2.74 1.78 -18.33
N LEU A 115 -2.76 1.40 -17.04
CA LEU A 115 -2.36 2.30 -15.97
C LEU A 115 -0.83 2.40 -15.87
N ASN A 116 -0.35 3.63 -15.71
CA ASN A 116 1.02 3.90 -15.28
C ASN A 116 1.14 3.71 -13.75
N PHE A 117 2.38 3.68 -13.24
CA PHE A 117 2.62 3.41 -11.82
C PHE A 117 1.91 4.40 -10.86
N PRO A 118 1.95 5.73 -11.07
CA PRO A 118 1.16 6.66 -10.25
C PRO A 118 -0.34 6.34 -10.22
N GLN A 119 -0.93 5.93 -11.35
CA GLN A 119 -2.34 5.55 -11.42
C GLN A 119 -2.64 4.22 -10.71
N ILE A 120 -1.74 3.24 -10.77
CA ILE A 120 -1.85 2.00 -9.99
C ILE A 120 -1.78 2.33 -8.50
N ARG A 121 -0.86 3.19 -8.10
CA ARG A 121 -0.71 3.64 -6.71
C ARG A 121 -1.98 4.34 -6.23
N GLN A 122 -2.56 5.22 -7.07
CA GLN A 122 -3.84 5.86 -6.79
C GLN A 122 -4.99 4.85 -6.69
N TYR A 123 -5.03 3.82 -7.55
CA TYR A 123 -6.03 2.76 -7.48
C TYR A 123 -6.01 2.05 -6.12
N ILE A 124 -4.82 1.62 -5.68
CA ILE A 124 -4.66 0.94 -4.38
C ILE A 124 -4.97 1.88 -3.22
N HIS A 125 -4.53 3.14 -3.28
CA HIS A 125 -4.89 4.12 -2.26
C HIS A 125 -6.41 4.28 -2.13
N THR A 126 -7.11 4.43 -3.25
CA THR A 126 -8.57 4.59 -3.24
C THR A 126 -9.28 3.32 -2.77
N LEU A 127 -8.78 2.13 -3.14
CA LEU A 127 -9.27 0.85 -2.63
C LEU A 127 -9.20 0.79 -1.09
N LEU A 128 -8.03 1.08 -0.52
CA LEU A 128 -7.81 1.02 0.93
C LEU A 128 -8.57 2.12 1.68
N ARG A 129 -8.76 3.27 1.03
CA ARG A 129 -9.63 4.32 1.56
C ARG A 129 -11.10 3.88 1.55
N ALA A 130 -11.58 3.28 0.47
CA ALA A 130 -12.95 2.76 0.40
C ALA A 130 -13.16 1.68 1.48
N GLU A 131 -12.21 0.77 1.66
CA GLU A 131 -12.26 -0.25 2.72
C GLU A 131 -12.46 0.37 4.11
N LYS A 132 -11.69 1.42 4.41
CA LYS A 132 -11.81 2.13 5.69
C LYS A 132 -13.16 2.83 5.85
N TRP A 133 -13.74 3.35 4.76
CA TRP A 133 -15.01 4.09 4.77
C TRP A 133 -16.24 3.18 4.75
N ALA A 134 -16.08 1.92 4.34
CA ALA A 134 -17.14 0.92 4.40
C ALA A 134 -17.59 0.60 5.84
N ASP A 135 -16.76 0.90 6.84
CA ASP A 135 -17.05 0.77 8.27
C ASP A 135 -17.65 -0.60 8.64
N GLY A 136 -17.15 -1.66 8.01
CA GLY A 136 -17.61 -3.02 8.24
C GLY A 136 -18.99 -3.36 7.67
N CYS A 137 -19.55 -2.57 6.75
CA CYS A 137 -20.79 -2.92 6.03
C CYS A 137 -20.55 -3.73 4.75
N GLU A 138 -19.35 -3.63 4.18
CA GLU A 138 -18.89 -4.29 2.96
C GLU A 138 -17.35 -4.35 2.95
N SER A 139 -16.74 -5.08 2.02
CA SER A 139 -15.29 -5.08 1.82
C SER A 139 -14.91 -4.86 0.34
N PRO A 140 -14.60 -3.61 -0.05
CA PRO A 140 -13.98 -3.29 -1.34
C PRO A 140 -12.75 -4.15 -1.69
N ILE A 141 -11.93 -4.53 -0.71
CA ILE A 141 -10.79 -5.44 -0.89
C ILE A 141 -11.28 -6.82 -1.31
N LEU A 142 -12.28 -7.37 -0.63
CA LEU A 142 -12.87 -8.66 -1.00
C LEU A 142 -13.44 -8.59 -2.42
N ASP A 143 -14.16 -7.53 -2.75
CA ASP A 143 -14.74 -7.36 -4.07
C ASP A 143 -13.69 -7.23 -5.17
N ALA A 144 -12.60 -6.51 -4.92
CA ALA A 144 -11.47 -6.43 -5.85
C ALA A 144 -10.76 -7.78 -6.08
N LEU A 145 -10.71 -8.65 -5.06
CA LEU A 145 -10.17 -10.00 -5.19
C LEU A 145 -11.14 -10.97 -5.87
N ARG A 146 -12.44 -10.83 -5.60
CA ARG A 146 -13.50 -11.62 -6.25
C ARG A 146 -13.60 -11.31 -7.73
N SER A 147 -13.51 -10.03 -8.09
CA SER A 147 -13.59 -9.58 -9.49
C SER A 147 -12.35 -9.97 -10.29
N GLY A 148 -11.17 -10.08 -9.65
CA GLY A 148 -9.89 -10.26 -10.34
C GLY A 148 -9.07 -8.98 -10.47
N ALA A 149 -9.62 -7.83 -10.04
CA ALA A 149 -8.96 -6.54 -10.19
C ALA A 149 -7.64 -6.46 -9.41
N LEU A 150 -7.60 -6.97 -8.17
CA LEU A 150 -6.37 -6.92 -7.37
C LEU A 150 -5.28 -7.85 -7.95
N GLN A 151 -5.68 -9.00 -8.51
CA GLN A 151 -4.80 -9.93 -9.23
C GLN A 151 -4.24 -9.30 -10.51
N ALA A 152 -5.06 -8.54 -11.24
CA ALA A 152 -4.61 -7.81 -12.42
C ALA A 152 -3.59 -6.72 -12.05
N VAL A 153 -3.78 -5.99 -10.94
CA VAL A 153 -2.76 -5.05 -10.43
C VAL A 153 -1.46 -5.77 -10.12
N SER A 154 -1.53 -6.85 -9.33
CA SER A 154 -0.37 -7.64 -8.95
C SER A 154 0.39 -8.17 -10.18
N SER A 155 -0.33 -8.72 -11.16
CA SER A 155 0.22 -9.21 -12.42
C SER A 155 0.89 -8.10 -13.23
N ARG A 156 0.27 -6.91 -13.31
CA ARG A 156 0.81 -5.75 -14.00
C ARG A 156 2.13 -5.28 -13.37
N LEU A 157 2.17 -5.15 -12.04
CA LEU A 157 3.37 -4.73 -11.30
C LEU A 157 4.53 -5.74 -11.42
N LYS A 158 4.20 -7.04 -11.46
CA LYS A 158 5.16 -8.14 -11.58
C LYS A 158 5.74 -8.27 -12.99
N SER A 159 4.91 -8.08 -14.02
CA SER A 159 5.29 -8.30 -15.43
C SER A 159 5.99 -7.11 -16.07
N ASP A 160 5.68 -5.88 -15.65
CA ASP A 160 6.19 -4.66 -16.27
C ASP A 160 7.05 -3.85 -15.30
N ARG A 161 8.35 -4.17 -15.24
CA ARG A 161 9.32 -3.42 -14.42
C ARG A 161 9.60 -2.02 -14.96
N THR A 162 9.21 -1.73 -16.21
CA THR A 162 9.40 -0.39 -16.80
C THR A 162 8.47 0.65 -16.17
N LEU A 163 7.39 0.21 -15.52
CA LEU A 163 6.44 1.07 -14.80
C LEU A 163 7.08 1.98 -13.75
N TYR A 164 8.15 1.53 -13.11
CA TYR A 164 8.83 2.21 -12.01
C TYR A 164 10.36 2.23 -12.18
N ALA A 165 10.85 1.86 -13.36
CA ALA A 165 12.21 2.18 -13.77
C ALA A 165 12.21 3.63 -14.25
N THR A 166 12.57 4.56 -13.38
CA THR A 166 12.68 5.97 -13.78
C THR A 166 13.77 6.13 -14.84
N SER A 167 13.38 6.76 -15.96
CA SER A 167 14.28 7.58 -16.78
C SER A 167 14.80 8.76 -15.97
#